data_AF-A0A536WCF3-F1
#
_entry.id   AF-A0A536WCF3-F1
#
_cell.length_a   1.000
_cell.length_b   1.000
_cell.length_c   1.000
_cell.angle_alpha   90.00
_cell.angle_beta   90.00
_cell.angle_gamma   90.00
#
_symmetry.space_group_name_H-M   'P 1'
#
loop_
_entity.id
_entity.type
_entity.pdbx_description
1 polymer ?
#
loop_
_entity_poly.entity_id
_entity_poly.type
_entity_poly.pdbx_seq_one_letter_code
_entity_poly.pdbx_strand_id
1 'polypeptide(L)'
;TLNQLLVEMDGFEGTTGVIVIAATNRPDVLDPALLRPGRFDRQVVVPLPDIRGREQILLVHMRKVPVAPDVKAEIIARGTPGFSGADLANLVNEAALFAARKNKRLVDMDDFERAKDKIVMGAERRSMVMPEEERRNTAFHESGHAVVAKLLPKTDPVHKVTIIPRGRALGVTMQLPEQDRYSMDRERLLSTITVLFGGRIAEEVFMGQMTTGASNDFERATALARSMVTQWGMSDAMGPMVYGENEGEVFLGRSITTHKNVSEVTMQKVDAEIRKIIDEQYSLAKKLILDNRDKVEAMAKALLELETIDAEQIQDIMDGRPPRPPKPTQAPQQPPQAGAPGAPEPAPVS
;
A
#
# COMPACT_ATOMS: atom_id res chain seq x y z
N THR A 1 41.03 1.50 14.35
CA THR A 1 40.62 0.53 13.30
C THR A 1 39.96 -0.67 13.96
N LEU A 2 39.28 -1.56 13.23
CA LEU A 2 38.51 -2.70 13.78
C LEU A 2 39.25 -3.45 14.89
N ASN A 3 40.54 -3.74 14.69
CA ASN A 3 41.38 -4.41 15.68
C ASN A 3 41.48 -3.65 17.01
N GLN A 4 41.52 -2.31 16.97
CA GLN A 4 41.49 -1.50 18.19
C GLN A 4 40.16 -1.71 18.93
N LEU A 5 39.04 -1.70 18.22
CA LEU A 5 37.72 -1.90 18.84
C LEU A 5 37.63 -3.29 19.50
N LEU A 6 38.19 -4.33 18.88
CA LEU A 6 38.23 -5.67 19.49
C LEU A 6 39.12 -5.72 20.74
N VAL A 7 40.28 -5.06 20.71
CA VAL A 7 41.20 -4.97 21.87
C VAL A 7 40.57 -4.21 23.02
N GLU A 8 39.88 -3.09 22.74
CA GLU A 8 39.16 -2.34 23.77
C GLU A 8 38.00 -3.17 24.34
N MET A 9 37.25 -3.90 23.51
CA MET A 9 36.15 -4.75 23.97
C MET A 9 36.63 -5.92 24.86
N ASP A 10 37.74 -6.55 24.51
CA ASP A 10 38.32 -7.65 25.29
C ASP A 10 39.03 -7.13 26.57
N GLY A 11 39.38 -5.84 26.63
CA GLY A 11 40.06 -5.18 27.75
C GLY A 11 39.16 -4.81 28.94
N PHE A 12 37.83 -5.04 28.86
CA PHE A 12 36.85 -4.66 29.89
C PHE A 12 36.71 -5.64 31.06
N GLU A 13 37.62 -6.61 31.23
CA GLU A 13 37.56 -7.56 32.35
C GLU A 13 37.65 -6.85 33.72
N GLY A 14 36.50 -6.64 34.36
CA GLY A 14 36.38 -6.56 35.81
C GLY A 14 35.92 -5.26 36.47
N THR A 15 35.71 -4.13 35.78
CA THR A 15 35.52 -2.85 36.51
C THR A 15 34.53 -1.81 36.00
N THR A 16 33.61 -2.08 35.05
CA THR A 16 32.79 -0.98 34.52
C THR A 16 31.41 -1.42 34.03
N GLY A 17 30.35 -0.77 34.55
CA GLY A 17 28.96 -0.89 34.11
C GLY A 17 28.69 -0.23 32.74
N VAL A 18 29.56 -0.51 31.77
CA VAL A 18 29.50 0.02 30.41
C VAL A 18 28.81 -1.02 29.51
N ILE A 19 27.77 -0.61 28.80
CA ILE A 19 27.07 -1.43 27.81
C ILE A 19 27.33 -0.84 26.43
N VAL A 20 27.90 -1.64 25.52
CA VAL A 20 28.13 -1.23 24.13
C VAL A 20 26.97 -1.72 23.27
N ILE A 21 26.30 -0.79 22.59
CA ILE A 21 25.20 -1.07 21.65
C ILE A 21 25.60 -0.61 20.26
N ALA A 22 25.35 -1.45 19.25
CA ALA A 22 25.55 -1.12 17.85
C ALA A 22 24.30 -1.49 17.03
N ALA A 23 24.12 -0.83 15.89
CA ALA A 23 23.05 -1.12 14.94
C ALA A 23 23.62 -1.31 13.54
N THR A 24 23.12 -2.31 12.82
CA THR A 24 23.46 -2.55 11.42
C THR A 24 22.23 -3.04 10.65
N ASN A 25 22.09 -2.63 9.40
CA ASN A 25 21.12 -3.20 8.46
C ASN A 25 21.70 -4.37 7.66
N ARG A 26 22.99 -4.65 7.85
CA ARG A 26 23.74 -5.70 7.14
C ARG A 26 24.56 -6.53 8.13
N PRO A 27 23.93 -7.48 8.84
CA PRO A 27 24.65 -8.40 9.72
C PRO A 27 25.55 -9.35 8.93
N ASP A 28 25.23 -9.61 7.66
CA ASP A 28 25.94 -10.49 6.73
C ASP A 28 27.38 -10.06 6.42
N VAL A 29 27.66 -8.75 6.45
CA VAL A 29 28.99 -8.19 6.14
C VAL A 29 29.86 -7.97 7.37
N LEU A 30 29.33 -8.21 8.56
CA LEU A 30 30.10 -8.03 9.79
C LEU A 30 31.18 -9.11 9.91
N ASP A 31 32.35 -8.71 10.38
CA ASP A 31 33.40 -9.66 10.72
C ASP A 31 32.89 -10.62 11.81
N PRO A 32 32.90 -11.95 11.59
CA PRO A 32 32.47 -12.93 12.59
C PRO A 32 33.18 -12.80 13.93
N ALA A 33 34.37 -12.19 13.98
CA ALA A 33 35.09 -11.89 15.21
C ALA A 33 34.31 -10.95 16.13
N LEU A 34 33.49 -10.02 15.61
CA LEU A 34 32.65 -9.12 16.41
C LEU A 34 31.51 -9.85 17.13
N LEU A 35 31.04 -10.96 16.57
CA LEU A 35 29.88 -11.72 17.04
C LEU A 35 30.26 -12.84 18.03
N ARG A 36 31.53 -12.91 18.44
CA ARG A 36 32.01 -13.90 19.40
C ARG A 36 31.59 -13.52 20.83
N PRO A 37 31.41 -14.51 21.73
CA PRO A 37 31.14 -14.26 23.14
C PRO A 37 32.16 -13.29 23.77
N GLY A 38 31.68 -12.36 24.60
CA GLY A 38 32.49 -11.28 25.19
C GLY A 38 32.51 -9.97 24.39
N ARG A 39 31.95 -9.97 23.16
CA ARG A 39 31.84 -8.77 22.30
C ARG A 39 30.37 -8.44 22.03
N PHE A 40 29.90 -8.52 20.78
CA PHE A 40 28.47 -8.43 20.45
C PHE A 40 27.84 -9.82 20.49
N ASP A 41 27.71 -10.37 21.69
CA ASP A 41 27.18 -11.71 21.94
C ASP A 41 25.63 -11.76 21.94
N ARG A 42 24.97 -10.62 22.13
CA ARG A 42 23.52 -10.45 22.07
C ARG A 42 23.08 -9.73 20.81
N GLN A 43 22.28 -10.41 20.00
CA GLN A 43 21.64 -9.84 18.82
C GLN A 43 20.15 -9.68 19.10
N VAL A 44 19.66 -8.45 18.98
CA VAL A 44 18.23 -8.13 19.05
C VAL A 44 17.79 -7.66 17.68
N VAL A 45 17.01 -8.50 16.99
CA VAL A 45 16.44 -8.15 15.70
C VAL A 45 15.25 -7.23 15.94
N VAL A 46 15.28 -6.04 15.33
CA VAL A 46 14.16 -5.11 15.31
C VAL A 46 13.50 -5.19 13.93
N PRO A 47 12.42 -5.98 13.77
CA PRO A 47 11.74 -6.07 12.49
C PRO A 47 10.98 -4.77 12.17
N LEU A 48 10.52 -4.66 10.92
CA LEU A 48 9.55 -3.63 10.56
C LEU A 48 8.27 -3.79 11.41
N PRO A 49 7.61 -2.68 11.78
CA PRO A 49 6.40 -2.72 12.60
C PRO A 49 5.21 -3.35 11.87
N ASP A 50 4.41 -4.11 12.62
CA ASP A 50 3.08 -4.60 12.22
C ASP A 50 2.05 -3.44 12.23
N ILE A 51 0.80 -3.68 11.79
CA ILE A 51 -0.26 -2.65 11.73
C ILE A 51 -0.43 -1.94 13.08
N ARG A 52 -0.44 -2.71 14.18
CA ARG A 52 -0.60 -2.14 15.53
C ARG A 52 0.63 -1.33 15.93
N GLY A 53 1.83 -1.82 15.64
CA GLY A 53 3.07 -1.09 15.85
C GLY A 53 3.10 0.22 15.04
N ARG A 54 2.67 0.19 13.78
CA ARG A 54 2.57 1.38 12.92
C ARG A 54 1.57 2.38 13.47
N GLU A 55 0.41 1.93 13.94
CA GLU A 55 -0.57 2.77 14.61
C GLU A 55 0.02 3.45 15.85
N GLN A 56 0.70 2.71 16.73
CA GLN A 56 1.31 3.29 17.93
C GLN A 56 2.44 4.28 17.59
N ILE A 57 3.26 3.97 16.60
CA ILE A 57 4.31 4.88 16.12
C ILE A 57 3.67 6.17 15.56
N LEU A 58 2.63 6.04 14.73
CA LEU A 58 1.88 7.20 14.22
C LEU A 58 1.35 8.06 15.36
N LEU A 59 0.73 7.47 16.39
CA LEU A 59 0.22 8.20 17.55
C LEU A 59 1.32 8.96 18.29
N VAL A 60 2.53 8.40 18.41
CA VAL A 60 3.68 9.09 19.02
C VAL A 60 4.10 10.31 18.18
N HIS A 61 4.19 10.16 16.85
CA HIS A 61 4.59 11.25 15.97
C HIS A 61 3.50 12.32 15.80
N MET A 62 2.22 11.92 15.81
CA MET A 62 1.07 12.82 15.74
C MET A 62 1.02 13.80 16.92
N ARG A 63 1.55 13.45 18.11
CA ARG A 63 1.64 14.37 19.25
C ARG A 63 2.47 15.63 18.97
N LYS A 64 3.32 15.61 17.95
CA LYS A 64 4.18 16.75 17.58
C LYS A 64 3.47 17.77 16.68
N VAL A 65 2.26 17.45 16.19
CA VAL A 65 1.51 18.30 15.26
C VAL A 65 0.06 18.46 15.74
N PRO A 66 -0.60 19.60 15.45
CA PRO A 66 -1.99 19.81 15.85
C PRO A 66 -2.94 18.98 14.96
N VAL A 67 -3.33 17.79 15.40
CA VAL A 67 -4.17 16.85 14.65
C VAL A 67 -5.67 17.12 14.91
N ALA A 68 -6.49 17.04 13.86
CA ALA A 68 -7.94 17.18 13.96
C ALA A 68 -8.63 15.89 14.49
N PRO A 69 -9.82 15.98 15.10
CA PRO A 69 -10.50 14.82 15.71
C PRO A 69 -10.95 13.72 14.73
N ASP A 70 -11.00 14.01 13.43
CA ASP A 70 -11.40 13.07 12.37
C ASP A 70 -10.30 12.08 11.99
N VAL A 71 -9.06 12.30 12.42
CA VAL A 71 -7.90 11.49 12.04
C VAL A 71 -7.92 10.15 12.77
N LYS A 72 -7.90 9.07 11.97
CA LYS A 72 -7.87 7.68 12.46
C LYS A 72 -6.54 7.02 12.12
N ALA A 73 -5.66 6.92 13.11
CA ALA A 73 -4.31 6.34 12.94
C ALA A 73 -4.35 4.90 12.42
N GLU A 74 -5.34 4.10 12.84
CA GLU A 74 -5.56 2.73 12.37
C GLU A 74 -5.69 2.63 10.84
N ILE A 75 -6.47 3.53 10.22
CA ILE A 75 -6.69 3.55 8.77
C ILE A 75 -5.38 3.86 8.03
N ILE A 76 -4.62 4.82 8.54
CA ILE A 76 -3.31 5.20 7.97
C ILE A 76 -2.34 4.02 8.09
N ALA A 77 -2.29 3.36 9.26
CA ALA A 77 -1.41 2.22 9.50
C ALA A 77 -1.67 1.03 8.58
N ARG A 78 -2.94 0.76 8.25
CA ARG A 78 -3.34 -0.24 7.25
C ARG A 78 -2.89 0.14 5.83
N GLY A 79 -2.85 1.43 5.51
CA GLY A 79 -2.42 1.96 4.21
C GLY A 79 -0.91 2.12 4.04
N THR A 80 -0.11 1.82 5.05
CA THR A 80 1.36 1.94 5.02
C THR A 80 2.07 0.61 5.30
N PRO A 81 1.74 -0.49 4.60
CA PRO A 81 2.43 -1.76 4.80
C PRO A 81 3.93 -1.62 4.48
N GLY A 82 4.77 -2.24 5.32
CA GLY A 82 6.23 -2.22 5.15
C GLY A 82 6.92 -0.91 5.55
N PHE A 83 6.18 0.10 6.03
CA PHE A 83 6.79 1.35 6.48
C PHE A 83 7.58 1.16 7.78
N SER A 84 8.79 1.72 7.82
CA SER A 84 9.58 1.84 9.03
C SER A 84 9.06 2.96 9.94
N GLY A 85 9.56 3.03 11.18
CA GLY A 85 9.22 4.14 12.06
C GLY A 85 9.64 5.51 11.50
N ALA A 86 10.73 5.56 10.74
CA ALA A 86 11.19 6.78 10.07
C ALA A 86 10.23 7.19 8.93
N ASP A 87 9.71 6.22 8.16
CA ASP A 87 8.77 6.50 7.08
C ASP A 87 7.44 7.05 7.62
N LEU A 88 6.95 6.51 8.75
CA LEU A 88 5.76 7.02 9.43
C LEU A 88 5.97 8.42 10.01
N ALA A 89 7.15 8.69 10.57
CA ALA A 89 7.52 10.03 11.02
C ALA A 89 7.51 11.03 9.85
N ASN A 90 8.05 10.62 8.70
CA ASN A 90 8.04 11.43 7.49
C ASN A 90 6.62 11.65 6.95
N LEU A 91 5.74 10.65 7.02
CA LEU A 91 4.33 10.77 6.64
C LEU A 91 3.61 11.84 7.46
N VAL A 92 3.79 11.85 8.79
CA VAL A 92 3.21 12.88 9.66
C VAL A 92 3.72 14.27 9.30
N ASN A 93 5.02 14.40 8.99
CA ASN A 93 5.61 15.66 8.57
C ASN A 93 5.04 16.15 7.22
N GLU A 94 4.90 15.25 6.24
CA GLU A 94 4.29 15.56 4.95
C GLU A 94 2.82 15.98 5.07
N ALA A 95 2.06 15.34 5.95
CA ALA A 95 0.68 15.73 6.26
C ALA A 95 0.63 17.15 6.83
N ALA A 96 1.52 17.49 7.75
CA ALA A 96 1.63 18.84 8.31
C ALA A 96 2.00 19.88 7.24
N LEU A 97 2.88 19.54 6.29
CA LEU A 97 3.21 20.41 5.15
C LEU A 97 2.01 20.64 4.23
N PHE A 98 1.17 19.62 3.99
CA PHE A 98 -0.07 19.79 3.22
C PHE A 98 -1.05 20.73 3.92
N ALA A 99 -1.25 20.56 5.23
CA ALA A 99 -2.10 21.43 6.03
C ALA A 99 -1.58 22.88 6.02
N ALA A 100 -0.27 23.07 6.22
CA ALA A 100 0.38 24.38 6.22
C ALA A 100 0.23 25.09 4.87
N ARG A 101 0.39 24.38 3.74
CA ARG A 101 0.19 24.95 2.39
C ARG A 101 -1.25 25.46 2.16
N LYS A 102 -2.23 24.85 2.82
CA LYS A 102 -3.64 25.27 2.78
C LYS A 102 -3.99 26.29 3.88
N ASN A 103 -3.00 26.78 4.65
CA ASN A 103 -3.19 27.64 5.82
C ASN A 103 -4.18 27.06 6.86
N LYS A 104 -4.24 25.73 6.98
CA LYS A 104 -5.06 25.07 8.01
C LYS A 104 -4.38 25.16 9.38
N ARG A 105 -5.20 25.28 10.43
CA ARG A 105 -4.72 25.26 11.83
C ARG A 105 -4.52 23.85 12.37
N LEU A 106 -5.34 22.90 11.91
CA LEU A 106 -5.29 21.49 12.29
C LEU A 106 -4.98 20.64 11.05
N VAL A 107 -4.25 19.55 11.25
CA VAL A 107 -3.97 18.53 10.23
C VAL A 107 -5.11 17.51 10.26
N ASP A 108 -5.89 17.42 9.19
CA ASP A 108 -7.05 16.53 9.07
C ASP A 108 -6.74 15.23 8.32
N MET A 109 -7.73 14.34 8.24
CA MET A 109 -7.54 13.02 7.62
C MET A 109 -7.24 13.13 6.11
N ASP A 110 -7.76 14.16 5.42
CA ASP A 110 -7.45 14.42 4.01
C ASP A 110 -5.96 14.74 3.81
N ASP A 111 -5.36 15.52 4.72
CA ASP A 111 -3.94 15.84 4.63
C ASP A 111 -3.05 14.60 4.88
N PHE A 112 -3.45 13.71 5.80
CA PHE A 112 -2.77 12.42 6.02
C PHE A 112 -2.90 11.47 4.82
N GLU A 113 -4.10 11.36 4.23
CA GLU A 113 -4.33 10.56 3.03
C GLU A 113 -3.49 11.07 1.84
N ARG A 114 -3.42 12.39 1.64
CA ARG A 114 -2.58 12.99 0.58
C ARG A 114 -1.09 12.76 0.83
N ALA A 115 -0.65 12.83 2.08
CA ALA A 115 0.74 12.55 2.46
C ALA A 115 1.11 11.09 2.16
N LYS A 116 0.25 10.16 2.56
CA LYS A 116 0.39 8.73 2.22
C LYS A 116 0.48 8.54 0.71
N ASP A 117 -0.48 9.07 -0.04
CA ASP A 117 -0.53 8.90 -1.50
C ASP A 117 0.73 9.48 -2.17
N LYS A 118 1.23 10.62 -1.69
CA LYS A 118 2.48 11.22 -2.17
C LYS A 118 3.69 10.32 -1.92
N ILE A 119 3.79 9.71 -0.74
CA ILE A 119 4.94 8.87 -0.39
C ILE A 119 4.90 7.54 -1.16
N VAL A 120 3.72 6.91 -1.24
CA VAL A 120 3.56 5.60 -1.87
C VAL A 120 3.60 5.68 -3.39
N MET A 121 2.93 6.68 -3.98
CA MET A 121 2.72 6.76 -5.43
C MET A 121 3.51 7.88 -6.11
N GLY A 122 4.12 8.77 -5.33
CA GLY A 122 4.78 9.97 -5.83
C GLY A 122 3.85 11.19 -5.91
N ALA A 123 4.43 12.32 -6.31
CA ALA A 123 3.69 13.57 -6.40
C ALA A 123 2.59 13.54 -7.49
N GLU A 124 1.52 14.28 -7.22
CA GLU A 124 0.41 14.51 -8.15
C GLU A 124 0.88 15.30 -9.38
N ARG A 125 0.51 14.83 -10.58
CA ARG A 125 0.91 15.45 -11.84
C ARG A 125 -0.10 16.49 -12.32
N ARG A 126 -0.24 17.60 -11.58
CA ARG A 126 -1.20 18.68 -11.88
C ARG A 126 -1.07 19.33 -13.26
N SER A 127 0.13 19.33 -13.83
CA SER A 127 0.39 19.92 -15.16
C SER A 127 0.08 18.96 -16.31
N MET A 128 -0.19 17.69 -16.03
CA MET A 128 -0.51 16.72 -17.06
C MET A 128 -1.99 16.87 -17.43
N VAL A 129 -2.25 17.41 -18.61
CA VAL A 129 -3.60 17.42 -19.19
C VAL A 129 -3.82 16.06 -19.84
N MET A 130 -4.70 15.26 -19.26
CA MET A 130 -5.09 13.96 -19.79
C MET A 130 -6.22 14.15 -20.79
N PRO A 131 -6.12 13.62 -22.02
CA PRO A 131 -7.24 13.61 -22.97
C PRO A 131 -8.49 12.99 -22.33
N GLU A 132 -9.67 13.48 -22.70
CA GLU A 132 -10.94 13.01 -22.13
C GLU A 132 -11.14 11.51 -22.35
N GLU A 133 -10.72 10.99 -23.50
CA GLU A 133 -10.78 9.56 -23.84
C GLU A 133 -9.88 8.72 -22.91
N GLU A 134 -8.65 9.16 -22.65
CA GLU A 134 -7.75 8.50 -21.70
C GLU A 134 -8.31 8.55 -20.28
N ARG A 135 -8.83 9.71 -19.85
CA ARG A 135 -9.46 9.88 -18.55
C ARG A 135 -10.67 8.95 -18.37
N ARG A 136 -11.49 8.81 -19.41
CA ARG A 136 -12.61 7.87 -19.45
C ARG A 136 -12.15 6.42 -19.41
N ASN A 137 -11.10 6.08 -20.16
CA ASN A 137 -10.50 4.76 -20.12
C ASN A 137 -10.00 4.40 -18.70
N THR A 138 -9.27 5.31 -18.05
CA THR A 138 -8.83 5.14 -16.66
C THR A 138 -10.01 5.00 -15.70
N ALA A 139 -11.09 5.77 -15.87
CA ALA A 139 -12.28 5.63 -15.02
C ALA A 139 -12.92 4.24 -15.12
N PHE A 140 -13.06 3.69 -16.34
CA PHE A 140 -13.56 2.32 -16.52
C PHE A 140 -12.59 1.27 -15.98
N HIS A 141 -11.30 1.45 -16.23
CA HIS A 141 -10.25 0.56 -15.73
C HIS A 141 -10.30 0.43 -14.19
N GLU A 142 -10.28 1.56 -13.48
CA GLU A 142 -10.33 1.54 -12.03
C GLU A 142 -11.68 1.04 -11.48
N SER A 143 -12.78 1.35 -12.17
CA SER A 143 -14.10 0.80 -11.83
C SER A 143 -14.14 -0.73 -11.96
N GLY A 144 -13.47 -1.28 -12.97
CA GLY A 144 -13.34 -2.72 -13.16
C GLY A 144 -12.67 -3.41 -11.98
N HIS A 145 -11.52 -2.88 -11.51
CA HIS A 145 -10.86 -3.39 -10.31
C HIS A 145 -11.77 -3.30 -9.08
N ALA A 146 -12.37 -2.14 -8.85
CA ALA A 146 -13.17 -1.89 -7.65
C ALA A 146 -14.42 -2.79 -7.56
N VAL A 147 -15.15 -2.95 -8.66
CA VAL A 147 -16.36 -3.80 -8.70
C VAL A 147 -15.99 -5.27 -8.51
N VAL A 148 -14.97 -5.77 -9.22
CA VAL A 148 -14.53 -7.16 -9.08
C VAL A 148 -14.04 -7.43 -7.65
N ALA A 149 -13.28 -6.50 -7.07
CA ALA A 149 -12.81 -6.62 -5.68
C ALA A 149 -13.95 -6.66 -4.67
N LYS A 150 -15.05 -5.93 -4.90
CA LYS A 150 -16.23 -5.92 -4.01
C LYS A 150 -17.10 -7.16 -4.14
N LEU A 151 -17.09 -7.84 -5.29
CA LEU A 151 -17.92 -9.01 -5.55
C LEU A 151 -17.25 -10.33 -5.11
N LEU A 152 -15.93 -10.37 -5.09
CA LEU A 152 -15.20 -11.58 -4.73
C LEU A 152 -15.05 -11.75 -3.22
N PRO A 153 -15.05 -13.00 -2.73
CA PRO A 153 -14.74 -13.28 -1.34
C PRO A 153 -13.25 -13.07 -1.06
N LYS A 154 -12.90 -12.88 0.21
CA LYS A 154 -11.51 -12.89 0.72
C LYS A 154 -10.56 -11.85 0.11
N THR A 155 -11.06 -10.91 -0.68
CA THR A 155 -10.36 -9.70 -1.14
C THR A 155 -10.26 -8.70 0.00
N ASP A 156 -9.20 -7.88 -0.02
CA ASP A 156 -9.10 -6.78 0.94
C ASP A 156 -10.12 -5.68 0.57
N PRO A 157 -10.77 -5.03 1.57
CA PRO A 157 -11.77 -4.00 1.31
C PRO A 157 -11.22 -2.83 0.48
N VAL A 158 -11.98 -2.43 -0.55
CA VAL A 158 -11.69 -1.22 -1.32
C VAL A 158 -11.90 0.01 -0.43
N HIS A 159 -10.84 0.79 -0.27
CA HIS A 159 -10.81 2.00 0.55
C HIS A 159 -11.10 3.26 -0.25
N LYS A 160 -10.50 3.36 -1.44
CA LYS A 160 -10.57 4.55 -2.29
C LYS A 160 -10.24 4.20 -3.73
N VAL A 161 -10.91 4.87 -4.67
CA VAL A 161 -10.60 4.79 -6.10
C VAL A 161 -10.38 6.20 -6.62
N THR A 162 -9.32 6.41 -7.39
CA THR A 162 -9.01 7.74 -7.97
C THR A 162 -8.48 7.61 -9.39
N ILE A 163 -8.83 8.58 -10.23
CA ILE A 163 -8.31 8.75 -11.59
C ILE A 163 -7.32 9.92 -11.68
N ILE A 164 -6.83 10.40 -10.53
CA ILE A 164 -5.86 11.49 -10.46
C ILE A 164 -4.45 10.91 -10.66
N PRO A 165 -3.70 11.36 -11.68
CA PRO A 165 -2.40 10.79 -12.02
C PRO A 165 -1.34 11.12 -10.95
N ARG A 166 -0.64 10.08 -10.47
CA ARG A 166 0.43 10.16 -9.46
C ARG A 166 1.62 9.31 -9.87
N GLY A 167 2.81 9.93 -9.87
CA GLY A 167 4.04 9.25 -10.29
C GLY A 167 3.91 8.57 -11.66
N ARG A 168 3.94 7.23 -11.67
CA ARG A 168 3.78 6.39 -12.87
C ARG A 168 2.35 5.90 -13.12
N ALA A 169 1.43 6.06 -12.16
CA ALA A 169 0.06 5.58 -12.25
C ALA A 169 -0.87 6.70 -12.79
N LEU A 170 -1.81 6.32 -13.67
CA LEU A 170 -2.86 7.22 -14.19
C LEU A 170 -4.12 7.22 -13.30
N GLY A 171 -4.41 6.08 -12.69
CA GLY A 171 -5.43 5.89 -11.68
C GLY A 171 -4.98 4.81 -10.70
N VAL A 172 -5.75 4.63 -9.62
CA VAL A 172 -5.52 3.53 -8.67
C VAL A 172 -6.77 3.19 -7.88
N THR A 173 -6.97 1.88 -7.73
CA THR A 173 -7.92 1.27 -6.80
C THR A 173 -7.17 0.80 -5.57
N MET A 174 -7.35 1.49 -4.45
CA MET A 174 -6.66 1.20 -3.21
C MET A 174 -7.48 0.24 -2.34
N GLN A 175 -6.92 -0.94 -2.06
CA GLN A 175 -7.45 -1.89 -1.10
C GLN A 175 -6.63 -1.81 0.20
N LEU A 176 -7.30 -1.86 1.36
CA LEU A 176 -6.64 -1.83 2.66
C LEU A 176 -6.82 -3.15 3.40
N PRO A 177 -5.75 -3.89 3.72
CA PRO A 177 -5.86 -5.14 4.46
C PRO A 177 -6.38 -4.88 5.87
N GLU A 178 -7.28 -5.74 6.36
CA GLU A 178 -7.83 -5.64 7.73
C GLU A 178 -6.83 -6.09 8.81
N GLN A 179 -5.92 -6.99 8.45
CA GLN A 179 -4.93 -7.55 9.35
C GLN A 179 -3.65 -7.89 8.57
N ASP A 180 -2.50 -7.91 9.25
CA ASP A 180 -1.28 -8.41 8.67
C ASP A 180 -1.41 -9.93 8.48
N ARG A 181 -0.98 -10.42 7.32
CA ARG A 181 -1.07 -11.82 6.96
C ARG A 181 0.33 -12.34 6.66
N TYR A 182 0.68 -13.45 7.31
CA TYR A 182 1.94 -14.15 7.05
C TYR A 182 1.80 -15.24 5.98
N SER A 183 0.57 -15.71 5.72
CA SER A 183 0.27 -16.71 4.69
C SER A 183 -1.03 -16.39 3.96
N MET A 184 -1.11 -16.85 2.71
CA MET A 184 -2.30 -16.68 1.84
C MET A 184 -2.81 -18.05 1.40
N ASP A 185 -4.14 -18.22 1.40
CA ASP A 185 -4.79 -19.41 0.86
C ASP A 185 -4.97 -19.30 -0.66
N ARG A 186 -5.19 -20.45 -1.32
CA ARG A 186 -5.37 -20.55 -2.77
C ARG A 186 -6.50 -19.65 -3.27
N GLU A 187 -7.63 -19.64 -2.57
CA GLU A 187 -8.82 -18.88 -2.96
C GLU A 187 -8.56 -17.37 -3.01
N ARG A 188 -7.82 -16.82 -2.04
CA ARG A 188 -7.44 -15.40 -2.04
C ARG A 188 -6.48 -15.08 -3.18
N LEU A 189 -5.49 -15.92 -3.43
CA LEU A 189 -4.55 -15.70 -4.53
C LEU A 189 -5.28 -15.68 -5.88
N LEU A 190 -6.21 -16.62 -6.08
CA LEU A 190 -7.07 -16.62 -7.27
C LEU A 190 -7.92 -15.35 -7.34
N SER A 191 -8.57 -14.96 -6.24
CA SER A 191 -9.38 -13.74 -6.20
C SER A 191 -8.56 -12.48 -6.50
N THR A 192 -7.32 -12.39 -6.00
CA THR A 192 -6.38 -11.31 -6.33
C THR A 192 -6.07 -11.29 -7.83
N ILE A 193 -5.80 -12.45 -8.43
CA ILE A 193 -5.59 -12.57 -9.89
C ILE A 193 -6.84 -12.11 -10.66
N THR A 194 -8.05 -12.50 -10.21
CA THR A 194 -9.30 -12.04 -10.82
C THR A 194 -9.44 -10.52 -10.76
N VAL A 195 -9.14 -9.90 -9.61
CA VAL A 195 -9.18 -8.43 -9.43
C VAL A 195 -8.22 -7.74 -10.38
N LEU A 196 -7.00 -8.25 -10.56
CA LEU A 196 -6.00 -7.69 -11.48
C LEU A 196 -6.50 -7.65 -12.93
N PHE A 197 -7.35 -8.58 -13.36
CA PHE A 197 -7.94 -8.54 -14.70
C PHE A 197 -9.14 -7.60 -14.84
N GLY A 198 -9.69 -7.10 -13.73
CA GLY A 198 -10.87 -6.23 -13.74
C GLY A 198 -10.68 -4.99 -14.61
N GLY A 199 -9.53 -4.32 -14.50
CA GLY A 199 -9.24 -3.11 -15.27
C GLY A 199 -9.21 -3.34 -16.77
N ARG A 200 -8.38 -4.29 -17.23
CA ARG A 200 -8.32 -4.66 -18.66
C ARG A 200 -9.69 -5.02 -19.24
N ILE A 201 -10.46 -5.84 -18.53
CA ILE A 201 -11.75 -6.32 -19.04
C ILE A 201 -12.76 -5.18 -19.13
N ALA A 202 -12.73 -4.22 -18.19
CA ALA A 202 -13.57 -3.04 -18.27
C ALA A 202 -13.23 -2.19 -19.51
N GLU A 203 -11.95 -2.02 -19.86
CA GLU A 203 -11.56 -1.36 -21.11
C GLU A 203 -12.14 -2.08 -22.34
N GLU A 204 -12.02 -3.40 -22.40
CA GLU A 204 -12.53 -4.19 -23.53
C GLU A 204 -14.05 -4.11 -23.66
N VAL A 205 -14.77 -4.16 -22.54
CA VAL A 205 -16.23 -4.26 -22.52
C VAL A 205 -16.94 -2.92 -22.73
N PHE A 206 -16.38 -1.82 -22.21
CA PHE A 206 -17.04 -0.50 -22.24
C PHE A 206 -16.39 0.48 -23.21
N MET A 207 -15.08 0.38 -23.43
CA MET A 207 -14.34 1.24 -24.36
C MET A 207 -14.06 0.56 -25.70
N GLY A 208 -14.20 -0.78 -25.79
CA GLY A 208 -13.97 -1.52 -27.03
C GLY A 208 -12.50 -1.53 -27.47
N GLN A 209 -11.58 -1.27 -26.54
CA GLN A 209 -10.15 -1.14 -26.81
C GLN A 209 -9.30 -1.85 -25.75
N MET A 210 -8.01 -1.93 -26.04
CA MET A 210 -7.00 -2.58 -25.22
C MET A 210 -5.83 -1.62 -25.07
N THR A 211 -5.54 -1.15 -23.84
CA THR A 211 -4.45 -0.20 -23.62
C THR A 211 -3.22 -0.84 -23.01
N THR A 212 -2.08 -0.14 -23.07
CA THR A 212 -0.85 -0.57 -22.39
C THR A 212 -0.90 -0.36 -20.87
N GLY A 213 -1.92 0.34 -20.34
CA GLY A 213 -2.05 0.65 -18.91
C GLY A 213 -2.17 -0.58 -18.02
N ALA A 214 -2.74 -1.67 -18.53
CA ALA A 214 -2.91 -2.92 -17.77
C ALA A 214 -1.64 -3.79 -17.66
N SER A 215 -0.48 -3.35 -18.18
CA SER A 215 0.72 -4.22 -18.25
C SER A 215 1.17 -4.72 -16.87
N ASN A 216 1.17 -3.83 -15.87
CA ASN A 216 1.54 -4.17 -14.50
C ASN A 216 0.58 -5.20 -13.88
N ASP A 217 -0.70 -5.16 -14.23
CA ASP A 217 -1.68 -6.13 -13.72
C ASP A 217 -1.44 -7.51 -14.30
N PHE A 218 -1.12 -7.60 -15.59
CA PHE A 218 -0.72 -8.85 -16.24
C PHE A 218 0.59 -9.41 -15.68
N GLU A 219 1.59 -8.57 -15.46
CA GLU A 219 2.86 -8.98 -14.84
C GLU A 219 2.63 -9.56 -13.45
N ARG A 220 1.87 -8.86 -12.60
CA ARG A 220 1.55 -9.31 -11.24
C ARG A 220 0.70 -10.58 -11.23
N ALA A 221 -0.33 -10.65 -12.08
CA ALA A 221 -1.20 -11.83 -12.18
C ALA A 221 -0.40 -13.06 -12.62
N THR A 222 0.46 -12.89 -13.64
CA THR A 222 1.31 -13.96 -14.16
C THR A 222 2.34 -14.41 -13.12
N ALA A 223 2.96 -13.48 -12.40
CA ALA A 223 3.92 -13.79 -11.34
C ALA A 223 3.25 -14.58 -10.19
N LEU A 224 2.07 -14.15 -9.75
CA LEU A 224 1.29 -14.86 -8.73
C LEU A 224 0.91 -16.27 -9.20
N ALA A 225 0.36 -16.41 -10.40
CA ALA A 225 0.00 -17.71 -10.96
C ALA A 225 1.24 -18.62 -11.10
N ARG A 226 2.39 -18.06 -11.50
CA ARG A 226 3.65 -18.79 -11.56
C ARG A 226 4.07 -19.30 -10.18
N SER A 227 4.13 -18.46 -9.15
CA SER A 227 4.48 -18.87 -7.79
C SER A 227 3.51 -19.91 -7.22
N MET A 228 2.20 -19.79 -7.51
CA MET A 228 1.21 -20.80 -7.14
C MET A 228 1.57 -22.19 -7.68
N VAL A 229 2.01 -22.26 -8.94
CA VAL A 229 2.35 -23.52 -9.61
C VAL A 229 3.76 -24.01 -9.23
N THR A 230 4.74 -23.12 -9.14
CA THR A 230 6.16 -23.52 -9.05
C THR A 230 6.73 -23.51 -7.64
N GLN A 231 6.18 -22.74 -6.71
CA GLN A 231 6.74 -22.55 -5.37
C GLN A 231 5.81 -23.01 -4.26
N TRP A 232 4.49 -22.82 -4.41
CA TRP A 232 3.52 -23.07 -3.34
C TRP A 232 2.73 -24.37 -3.48
N GLY A 233 2.96 -25.14 -4.56
CA GLY A 233 2.31 -26.44 -4.75
C GLY A 233 0.79 -26.36 -4.86
N MET A 234 0.25 -25.27 -5.43
CA MET A 234 -1.19 -24.98 -5.52
C MET A 234 -1.84 -25.42 -6.85
N SER A 235 -1.16 -26.29 -7.61
CA SER A 235 -1.71 -26.97 -8.79
C SER A 235 -1.90 -28.45 -8.50
N ASP A 236 -3.11 -28.95 -8.72
CA ASP A 236 -3.43 -30.38 -8.56
C ASP A 236 -2.68 -31.26 -9.59
N ALA A 237 -2.43 -30.72 -10.79
CA ALA A 237 -1.76 -31.44 -11.87
C ALA A 237 -0.25 -31.58 -11.63
N MET A 238 0.37 -30.56 -11.02
CA MET A 238 1.79 -30.59 -10.66
C MET A 238 2.00 -31.29 -9.31
N GLY A 239 1.11 -31.09 -8.35
CA GLY A 239 1.25 -31.62 -7.00
C GLY A 239 2.17 -30.77 -6.11
N PRO A 240 2.41 -31.22 -4.86
CA PRO A 240 3.10 -30.43 -3.84
C PRO A 240 4.63 -30.52 -3.96
N MET A 241 5.18 -30.08 -5.10
CA MET A 241 6.63 -30.02 -5.35
C MET A 241 7.05 -28.62 -5.77
N VAL A 242 8.30 -28.25 -5.45
CA VAL A 242 8.91 -27.00 -5.90
C VAL A 242 9.57 -27.22 -7.25
N TYR A 243 9.16 -26.43 -8.25
CA TYR A 243 9.64 -26.47 -9.64
C TYR A 243 10.50 -25.26 -10.01
N GLY A 244 10.58 -24.24 -9.16
CA GLY A 244 11.38 -23.04 -9.40
C GLY A 244 12.19 -22.65 -8.18
N GLU A 245 13.38 -22.11 -8.38
CA GLU A 245 14.16 -21.50 -7.30
C GLU A 245 13.55 -20.14 -6.93
N ASN A 246 13.75 -19.73 -5.68
CA ASN A 246 13.36 -18.39 -5.23
C ASN A 246 14.26 -17.35 -5.93
N GLU A 247 13.69 -16.50 -6.78
CA GLU A 247 14.39 -15.36 -7.39
C GLU A 247 14.91 -14.34 -6.34
N GLY A 248 14.53 -14.50 -5.05
CA GLY A 248 14.87 -13.59 -3.96
C GLY A 248 16.22 -13.80 -3.27
N GLU A 249 16.91 -14.93 -3.44
CA GLU A 249 18.24 -15.14 -2.86
C GLU A 249 19.35 -14.81 -3.88
N VAL A 250 19.53 -13.52 -4.14
CA VAL A 250 20.72 -13.02 -4.85
C VAL A 250 21.91 -13.07 -3.88
N PHE A 251 22.54 -14.23 -3.76
CA PHE A 251 23.82 -14.36 -3.06
C PHE A 251 24.93 -13.73 -3.93
N LEU A 252 25.51 -12.62 -3.46
CA LEU A 252 26.53 -11.86 -4.18
C LEU A 252 27.81 -12.71 -4.36
N GLY A 253 28.18 -12.99 -5.61
CA GLY A 253 29.56 -13.39 -5.95
C GLY A 253 29.75 -14.50 -6.97
N ARG A 254 28.69 -15.16 -7.42
CA ARG A 254 28.75 -16.00 -8.63
C ARG A 254 27.50 -15.75 -9.44
N SER A 255 27.68 -15.27 -10.66
CA SER A 255 26.74 -15.50 -11.75
C SER A 255 26.63 -17.02 -11.93
N ILE A 256 25.80 -17.64 -11.10
CA ILE A 256 25.41 -19.03 -11.27
C ILE A 256 24.47 -19.00 -12.46
N THR A 257 24.98 -19.44 -13.60
CA THR A 257 24.19 -20.00 -14.68
C THR A 257 23.13 -20.88 -14.03
N THR A 258 21.89 -20.40 -13.95
CA THR A 258 20.78 -21.11 -13.32
C THR A 258 20.59 -22.41 -14.07
N HIS A 259 21.07 -23.52 -13.50
CA HIS A 259 20.75 -24.83 -14.03
C HIS A 259 19.27 -25.04 -13.75
N LYS A 260 18.43 -24.93 -14.80
CA LYS A 260 17.04 -25.38 -14.75
C LYS A 260 17.06 -26.86 -14.41
N ASN A 261 16.86 -27.20 -13.14
CA ASN A 261 16.76 -28.58 -12.66
C ASN A 261 15.42 -29.25 -13.06
N VAL A 262 14.73 -28.72 -14.07
CA VAL A 262 13.39 -29.11 -14.50
C VAL A 262 13.42 -29.45 -15.97
N SER A 263 12.87 -30.63 -16.32
CA SER A 263 12.78 -31.08 -17.70
C SER A 263 11.91 -30.13 -18.54
N GLU A 264 12.19 -30.06 -19.84
CA GLU A 264 11.40 -29.23 -20.77
C GLU A 264 9.92 -29.65 -20.79
N VAL A 265 9.64 -30.95 -20.72
CA VAL A 265 8.28 -31.49 -20.61
C VAL A 265 7.58 -31.01 -19.34
N THR A 266 8.30 -30.93 -18.22
CA THR A 266 7.75 -30.40 -16.97
C THR A 266 7.50 -28.88 -17.08
N MET A 267 8.39 -28.13 -17.72
CA MET A 267 8.19 -26.70 -17.97
C MET A 267 6.96 -26.43 -18.84
N GLN A 268 6.73 -27.22 -19.88
CA GLN A 268 5.52 -27.11 -20.70
C GLN A 268 4.24 -27.34 -19.88
N LYS A 269 4.27 -28.30 -18.94
CA LYS A 269 3.15 -28.53 -18.01
C LYS A 269 2.95 -27.34 -17.06
N VAL A 270 4.03 -26.78 -16.53
CA VAL A 270 3.98 -25.56 -15.69
C VAL A 270 3.33 -24.42 -16.46
N ASP A 271 3.77 -24.15 -17.69
CA ASP A 271 3.23 -23.05 -18.49
C ASP A 271 1.75 -23.29 -18.86
N ALA A 272 1.36 -24.53 -19.13
CA ALA A 272 -0.04 -24.90 -19.36
C ALA A 272 -0.92 -24.66 -18.11
N GLU A 273 -0.43 -25.00 -16.91
CA GLU A 273 -1.15 -24.78 -15.66
C GLU A 273 -1.26 -23.29 -15.31
N ILE A 274 -0.19 -22.51 -15.55
CA ILE A 274 -0.24 -21.04 -15.40
C ILE A 274 -1.29 -20.47 -16.35
N ARG A 275 -1.26 -20.88 -17.62
CA ARG A 275 -2.22 -20.42 -18.63
C ARG A 275 -3.66 -20.73 -18.22
N LYS A 276 -3.91 -21.95 -17.73
CA LYS A 276 -5.21 -22.37 -17.22
C LYS A 276 -5.71 -21.47 -16.09
N ILE A 277 -4.88 -21.21 -15.07
CA ILE A 277 -5.25 -20.31 -13.96
C ILE A 277 -5.62 -18.93 -14.49
N ILE A 278 -4.79 -18.37 -15.38
CA ILE A 278 -4.99 -17.04 -15.96
C ILE A 278 -6.31 -16.99 -16.75
N ASP A 279 -6.56 -17.95 -17.64
CA ASP A 279 -7.78 -18.00 -18.47
C ASP A 279 -9.05 -18.17 -17.63
N GLU A 280 -9.01 -19.01 -16.59
CA GLU A 280 -10.12 -19.20 -15.67
C GLU A 280 -10.45 -17.92 -14.90
N GLN A 281 -9.43 -17.24 -14.35
CA GLN A 281 -9.63 -16.01 -13.60
C GLN A 281 -10.04 -14.84 -14.51
N TYR A 282 -9.49 -14.77 -15.73
CA TYR A 282 -9.91 -13.78 -16.72
C TYR A 282 -11.37 -13.97 -17.11
N SER A 283 -11.79 -15.22 -17.36
CA SER A 283 -13.18 -15.55 -17.68
C SER A 283 -14.14 -15.23 -16.54
N LEU A 284 -13.73 -15.51 -15.30
CA LEU A 284 -14.50 -15.16 -14.10
C LEU A 284 -14.67 -13.65 -13.96
N ALA A 285 -13.58 -12.88 -14.06
CA ALA A 285 -13.62 -11.42 -14.01
C ALA A 285 -14.54 -10.84 -15.11
N LYS A 286 -14.47 -11.41 -16.32
CA LYS A 286 -15.33 -11.02 -17.44
C LYS A 286 -16.80 -11.26 -17.16
N LYS A 287 -17.14 -12.41 -16.60
CA LYS A 287 -18.50 -12.70 -16.17
C LYS A 287 -18.98 -11.69 -15.12
N LEU A 288 -18.19 -11.43 -14.07
CA LEU A 288 -18.56 -10.50 -13.01
C LEU A 288 -18.81 -9.08 -13.53
N ILE A 289 -17.98 -8.60 -14.45
CA ILE A 289 -18.14 -7.28 -15.08
C ILE A 289 -19.38 -7.23 -15.98
N LEU A 290 -19.64 -8.27 -16.77
CA LEU A 290 -20.82 -8.33 -17.64
C LEU A 290 -22.13 -8.46 -16.85
N ASP A 291 -22.12 -9.20 -15.74
CA ASP A 291 -23.29 -9.36 -14.88
C ASP A 291 -23.60 -8.09 -14.06
N ASN A 292 -22.64 -7.16 -13.94
CA ASN A 292 -22.75 -5.93 -13.13
C ASN A 292 -22.40 -4.66 -13.94
N ARG A 293 -22.80 -4.62 -15.23
CA ARG A 293 -22.47 -3.49 -16.12
C ARG A 293 -22.98 -2.16 -15.60
N ASP A 294 -24.18 -2.15 -15.04
CA ASP A 294 -24.82 -1.01 -14.41
C ASP A 294 -23.94 -0.38 -13.32
N LYS A 295 -23.35 -1.22 -12.46
CA LYS A 295 -22.49 -0.76 -11.35
C LYS A 295 -21.16 -0.19 -11.87
N VAL A 296 -20.56 -0.81 -12.88
CA VAL A 296 -19.31 -0.33 -13.49
C VAL A 296 -19.52 1.02 -14.18
N GLU A 297 -20.61 1.18 -14.93
CA GLU A 297 -20.95 2.45 -15.59
C GLU A 297 -21.25 3.56 -14.56
N ALA A 298 -22.00 3.24 -13.50
CA ALA A 298 -22.28 4.18 -12.42
C ALA A 298 -20.99 4.61 -11.70
N MET A 299 -20.07 3.68 -11.47
CA MET A 299 -18.78 3.96 -10.83
C MET A 299 -17.86 4.81 -11.71
N ALA A 300 -17.77 4.48 -13.00
CA ALA A 300 -16.98 5.26 -13.96
C ALA A 300 -17.53 6.69 -14.10
N LYS A 301 -18.86 6.85 -14.13
CA LYS A 301 -19.51 8.16 -14.14
C LYS A 301 -19.18 8.96 -12.88
N ALA A 302 -19.29 8.33 -11.71
CA ALA A 302 -18.94 8.97 -10.44
C ALA A 302 -17.47 9.40 -10.40
N LEU A 303 -16.55 8.59 -10.93
CA LEU A 303 -15.12 8.94 -11.03
C LEU A 303 -14.87 10.10 -12.00
N LEU A 304 -15.60 10.18 -13.11
CA LEU A 304 -15.46 11.31 -14.04
C LEU A 304 -15.98 12.62 -13.45
N GLU A 305 -16.99 12.57 -12.57
CA GLU A 305 -17.54 13.73 -11.88
C GLU A 305 -16.70 14.16 -10.67
N LEU A 306 -16.26 13.21 -9.84
CA LEU A 306 -15.63 13.48 -8.55
C LEU A 306 -14.11 13.27 -8.52
N GLU A 307 -13.53 12.65 -9.56
CA GLU A 307 -12.12 12.25 -9.71
C GLU A 307 -11.63 11.22 -8.69
N THR A 308 -12.23 11.18 -7.50
CA THR A 308 -11.92 10.27 -6.40
C THR A 308 -13.21 9.93 -5.67
N ILE A 309 -13.41 8.64 -5.39
CA ILE A 309 -14.53 8.13 -4.59
C ILE A 309 -14.00 7.28 -3.44
N ASP A 310 -14.62 7.41 -2.26
CA ASP A 310 -14.28 6.66 -1.06
C ASP A 310 -15.08 5.36 -0.91
N ALA A 311 -14.72 4.55 0.09
CA ALA A 311 -15.38 3.27 0.38
C ALA A 311 -16.90 3.39 0.62
N GLU A 312 -17.38 4.49 1.20
CA GLU A 312 -18.80 4.71 1.47
C GLU A 312 -19.56 5.00 0.16
N GLN A 313 -19.01 5.86 -0.69
CA GLN A 313 -19.55 6.18 -2.02
C GLN A 313 -19.55 4.95 -2.93
N ILE A 314 -18.48 4.15 -2.90
CA ILE A 314 -18.39 2.88 -3.62
C ILE A 314 -19.48 1.93 -3.14
N GLN A 315 -19.71 1.84 -1.82
CA GLN A 315 -20.77 0.98 -1.27
C GLN A 315 -22.16 1.43 -1.71
N ASP A 316 -22.45 2.73 -1.70
CA ASP A 316 -23.73 3.24 -2.18
C ASP A 316 -23.98 2.84 -3.65
N ILE A 317 -22.96 2.95 -4.51
CA ILE A 317 -23.05 2.54 -5.93
C ILE A 317 -23.28 1.02 -6.04
N MET A 318 -22.58 0.22 -5.23
CA MET A 318 -22.76 -1.24 -5.22
C MET A 318 -24.17 -1.65 -4.78
N ASP A 319 -24.80 -0.85 -3.91
CA ASP A 319 -26.19 -1.03 -3.46
C ASP A 319 -27.23 -0.46 -4.45
N GLY A 320 -26.80 0.08 -5.60
CA GLY A 320 -27.67 0.69 -6.61
C GLY A 320 -28.18 2.10 -6.25
N ARG A 321 -27.53 2.77 -5.28
CA ARG A 321 -27.86 4.13 -4.84
C ARG A 321 -26.87 5.14 -5.45
N PRO A 322 -27.29 6.41 -5.67
CA PRO A 322 -26.36 7.44 -6.12
C PRO A 322 -25.28 7.69 -5.05
N PRO A 323 -24.03 7.98 -5.44
CA PRO A 323 -22.97 8.25 -4.48
C PRO A 323 -23.29 9.50 -3.67
N ARG A 324 -23.08 9.42 -2.35
CA ARG A 324 -23.20 10.59 -1.48
C ARG A 324 -22.21 11.71 -1.87
N PRO A 325 -22.54 12.99 -1.60
CA PRO A 325 -21.60 14.08 -1.82
C PRO A 325 -20.30 13.89 -1.02
N PRO A 326 -19.15 14.37 -1.54
CA PRO A 326 -17.88 14.29 -0.82
C PRO A 326 -17.98 15.05 0.51
N LYS A 327 -17.37 14.51 1.57
CA LYS A 327 -17.35 15.16 2.89
C LYS A 327 -16.70 16.55 2.75
N PRO A 328 -17.37 17.63 3.17
CA PRO A 328 -16.78 18.97 3.08
C PRO A 328 -15.52 19.00 3.93
N THR A 329 -14.40 19.42 3.33
CA THR A 329 -13.20 19.78 4.09
C THR A 329 -13.60 20.88 5.06
N GLN A 330 -13.57 20.61 6.37
CA GLN A 330 -14.04 21.58 7.36
C GLN A 330 -13.28 22.90 7.17
N ALA A 331 -13.97 23.94 6.70
CA ALA A 331 -13.47 25.29 6.78
C ALA A 331 -13.26 25.63 8.26
N PRO A 332 -12.19 26.35 8.62
CA PRO A 332 -11.91 26.64 10.02
C PRO A 332 -13.10 27.36 10.65
N GLN A 333 -13.69 26.75 11.68
CA GLN A 333 -14.57 27.47 12.59
C GLN A 333 -13.75 28.62 13.16
N GLN A 334 -14.17 29.86 12.87
CA GLN A 334 -13.62 31.03 13.55
C GLN A 334 -13.79 30.79 15.06
N PRO A 335 -12.75 31.00 15.87
CA PRO A 335 -12.92 30.98 17.32
C PRO A 335 -14.00 31.99 17.71
N PRO A 336 -14.80 31.73 18.76
CA PRO A 336 -15.63 32.78 19.32
C PRO A 336 -14.74 33.98 19.61
N GLN A 337 -15.12 35.15 19.10
CA GLN A 337 -14.43 36.40 19.36
C GLN A 337 -14.24 36.50 20.89
N ALA A 338 -12.98 36.45 21.33
CA ALA A 338 -12.65 36.79 22.70
C ALA A 338 -13.19 38.21 22.92
N GLY A 339 -14.16 38.34 23.83
CA GLY A 339 -14.75 39.62 24.19
C GLY A 339 -13.64 40.62 24.51
N ALA A 340 -13.79 41.82 23.96
CA ALA A 340 -12.91 42.95 24.25
C ALA A 340 -12.72 43.09 25.78
N PRO A 341 -11.51 43.44 26.26
CA PRO A 341 -11.33 43.78 27.66
C PRO A 341 -12.24 44.96 27.99
N GLY A 342 -13.14 44.76 28.96
CA GLY A 342 -13.98 45.83 29.49
C GLY A 342 -13.14 47.00 29.95
N ALA A 343 -13.60 48.21 29.63
CA ALA A 343 -13.00 49.46 30.08
C ALA A 343 -12.92 49.49 31.62
N PRO A 344 -11.88 50.11 32.21
CA PRO A 344 -11.79 50.25 33.66
C PRO A 344 -12.87 51.21 34.18
N GLU A 345 -13.54 50.77 35.25
CA GLU A 345 -14.50 51.54 36.04
C GLU A 345 -13.84 52.77 36.67
N PRO A 346 -14.46 53.97 36.66
CA PRO A 346 -13.89 55.14 37.31
C PRO A 346 -13.97 55.02 38.83
N ALA A 347 -12.85 55.30 39.50
CA ALA A 347 -12.74 55.30 40.96
C ALA A 347 -13.68 56.32 41.62
N PRO A 348 -14.24 56.03 42.81
CA PRO A 348 -15.09 56.97 43.52
C PRO A 348 -14.26 58.11 44.09
N VAL A 349 -14.71 59.34 43.84
CA VAL A 349 -14.19 60.56 44.46
C VAL A 349 -15.00 60.84 45.72
N SER A 350 -14.30 61.09 46.83
CA SER A 350 -14.85 61.46 48.14
C SER A 350 -15.68 62.73 48.13
#